data_AF-A0A381L5K4-F1
#
_entry.id   AF-A0A381L5K4-F1
#
_cell.length_a   1.000
_cell.length_b   1.000
_cell.length_c   1.000
_cell.angle_alpha   90.00
_cell.angle_beta   90.00
_cell.angle_gamma   90.00
#
_symmetry.space_group_name_H-M   'P 1'
#
loop_
_entity.id
_entity.type
_entity.pdbx_description
1 polymer ?
#
loop_
_entity_poly.entity_id
_entity_poly.type
_entity_poly.pdbx_seq_one_letter_code
_entity_poly.pdbx_strand_id
1 'polypeptide(L)'
;MSIEMEIPKVLWLKNHMPAELFDRCKFYDLADALTHIATGNESRSYCSTVCKQGFVPVGVDGSVKGWQEDFYEKIGLGDLTKDNFKRMGGVDGVV
;
A
#
# COMPACT_ATOMS: atom_id res chain seq x y z
N MET A 1 1.44 5.46 13.78
CA MET A 1 0.40 5.80 12.78
C MET A 1 -0.90 6.15 13.49
N SER A 2 -1.63 7.15 12.99
CA SER A 2 -2.99 7.51 13.45
C SER A 2 -4.03 6.55 12.88
N ILE A 3 -5.19 6.40 13.55
CA ILE A 3 -6.32 5.63 13.03
C ILE A 3 -6.91 6.18 11.73
N GLU A 4 -6.65 7.46 11.44
CA GLU A 4 -7.08 8.14 10.21
C GLU A 4 -6.22 7.77 8.99
N MET A 5 -5.07 7.13 9.20
CA MET A 5 -4.17 6.67 8.13
C MET A 5 -4.69 5.39 7.48
N GLU A 6 -4.16 5.03 6.32
CA GLU A 6 -4.71 3.95 5.50
C GLU A 6 -4.37 2.56 6.02
N ILE A 7 -3.15 2.34 6.52
CA ILE A 7 -2.72 1.00 6.97
C ILE A 7 -3.61 0.43 8.08
N PRO A 8 -3.97 1.19 9.14
CA PRO A 8 -4.93 0.69 10.14
C PRO A 8 -6.30 0.33 9.55
N LYS A 9 -6.80 1.10 8.57
CA LYS A 9 -8.07 0.81 7.89
C LYS A 9 -7.97 -0.46 7.04
N VAL A 10 -6.85 -0.67 6.33
CA VAL A 10 -6.60 -1.88 5.55
C VAL A 10 -6.53 -3.11 6.45
N LEU A 11 -5.87 -3.00 7.61
CA LEU A 11 -5.87 -4.07 8.61
C LEU A 11 -7.28 -4.34 9.15
N TRP A 12 -8.07 -3.29 9.41
CA TRP A 12 -9.46 -3.46 9.80
C TRP A 12 -10.27 -4.20 8.73
N LEU A 13 -10.11 -3.83 7.45
CA LEU A 13 -10.77 -4.51 6.33
C LEU A 13 -10.36 -5.98 6.25
N LYS A 14 -9.08 -6.31 6.39
CA LYS A 14 -8.61 -7.70 6.40
C LYS A 14 -9.34 -8.57 7.42
N ASN A 15 -9.64 -8.00 8.59
CA ASN A 15 -10.25 -8.72 9.70
C ASN A 15 -11.80 -8.78 9.65
N HIS A 16 -12.44 -7.90 8.86
CA HIS A 16 -13.91 -7.75 8.87
C HIS A 16 -14.57 -7.93 7.49
N MET A 17 -13.78 -8.00 6.42
CA MET A 17 -14.24 -8.26 5.06
C MET A 17 -14.12 -9.76 4.74
N PRO A 18 -14.99 -10.34 3.89
CA PRO A 18 -14.77 -11.68 3.36
C PRO A 18 -13.37 -11.79 2.72
N ALA A 19 -12.62 -12.85 3.06
CA ALA A 19 -11.24 -13.03 2.61
C ALA A 19 -11.11 -12.96 1.08
N GLU A 20 -12.02 -13.62 0.35
CA GLU A 20 -12.04 -13.60 -1.11
C GLU A 20 -12.29 -12.21 -1.70
N LEU A 21 -13.01 -11.33 -0.98
CA LEU A 21 -13.19 -9.96 -1.43
C LEU A 21 -11.90 -9.17 -1.18
N PHE A 22 -11.32 -9.30 0.01
CA PHE A 22 -10.07 -8.64 0.37
C PHE A 22 -8.93 -8.99 -0.59
N ASP A 23 -8.77 -10.27 -0.93
CA ASP A 23 -7.71 -10.76 -1.82
C ASP A 23 -7.75 -10.15 -3.23
N ARG A 24 -8.93 -9.72 -3.68
CA ARG A 24 -9.13 -9.06 -4.98
C ARG A 24 -8.93 -7.55 -4.93
N CYS A 25 -8.84 -6.96 -3.74
CA CYS A 25 -8.71 -5.51 -3.57
C CYS A 25 -7.29 -5.02 -3.88
N LYS A 26 -7.25 -3.87 -4.54
CA LYS A 26 -6.09 -2.97 -4.58
C LYS A 26 -6.42 -1.73 -3.75
N PHE A 27 -5.42 -1.20 -3.06
CA PHE A 27 -5.59 -0.07 -2.15
C PHE A 27 -5.04 1.21 -2.78
N TYR A 28 -5.81 2.28 -2.65
CA TYR A 28 -5.54 3.60 -3.19
C TYR A 28 -5.90 4.64 -2.14
N ASP A 29 -5.10 5.71 -2.01
CA ASP A 29 -5.65 6.96 -1.48
C ASP A 29 -6.63 7.55 -2.51
N LEU A 30 -7.59 8.36 -2.09
CA LEU A 30 -8.59 8.93 -2.99
C LEU A 30 -7.97 9.67 -4.18
N ALA A 31 -6.88 10.43 -3.94
CA ALA A 31 -6.20 11.13 -5.01
C ALA A 31 -5.63 10.17 -6.08
N ASP A 32 -5.04 9.05 -5.65
CA ASP A 32 -4.49 8.04 -6.54
C ASP A 32 -5.58 7.20 -7.23
N ALA A 33 -6.71 7.00 -6.56
CA ALA A 33 -7.87 6.34 -7.19
C ALA A 33 -8.40 7.18 -8.35
N LEU A 34 -8.49 8.50 -8.18
CA LEU A 34 -8.95 9.41 -9.23
C LEU A 34 -7.98 9.45 -10.41
N THR A 35 -6.66 9.45 -10.18
CA THR A 35 -5.69 9.40 -11.29
C THR A 35 -5.74 8.06 -12.02
N HIS A 36 -5.93 6.95 -11.30
CA HIS A 36 -6.15 5.63 -11.91
C HIS A 36 -7.40 5.60 -12.77
N ILE A 37 -8.54 6.08 -12.27
CA ILE A 37 -9.80 6.13 -13.02
C ILE A 37 -9.65 7.00 -14.29
N ALA A 38 -8.90 8.10 -14.21
CA ALA A 38 -8.72 9.01 -15.33
C ALA A 38 -7.74 8.49 -16.40
N THR A 39 -6.71 7.72 -16.01
CA THR A 39 -5.59 7.39 -16.90
C THR A 39 -5.39 5.89 -17.15
N GLY A 40 -6.01 5.03 -16.36
CA GLY A 40 -5.73 3.60 -16.30
C GLY A 40 -4.39 3.25 -15.64
N ASN A 41 -3.55 4.23 -15.28
CA ASN A 41 -2.26 3.98 -14.65
C ASN A 41 -2.44 3.57 -13.17
N GLU A 42 -1.65 2.60 -12.72
CA GLU A 42 -1.67 2.10 -11.34
C GLU A 42 -0.55 2.66 -10.46
N SER A 43 0.16 3.71 -10.90
CA SER A 43 1.13 4.41 -10.05
C SER A 43 0.47 5.02 -8.81
N ARG A 44 1.26 5.25 -7.75
CA ARG A 44 0.84 5.98 -6.54
C ARG A 44 1.69 7.22 -6.35
N SER A 45 1.09 8.27 -5.82
CA SER A 45 1.79 9.50 -5.46
C SER A 45 2.64 9.32 -4.20
N TYR A 46 3.87 9.85 -4.23
CA TYR A 46 4.72 9.98 -3.04
C TYR A 46 4.02 10.73 -1.90
N CYS A 47 3.18 11.73 -2.20
CA CYS A 47 2.45 12.48 -1.17
C CYS A 47 1.51 11.55 -0.38
N SER A 48 0.77 10.69 -1.06
CA SER A 48 -0.16 9.75 -0.44
C SER A 48 0.58 8.65 0.32
N THR A 49 1.51 7.98 -0.34
CA THR A 49 2.16 6.77 0.17
C THR A 49 3.03 7.08 1.39
N VAL A 50 3.80 8.18 1.35
CA VAL A 50 4.69 8.57 2.45
C VAL A 50 3.89 9.07 3.64
N CYS A 51 2.94 9.99 3.43
CA CYS A 51 2.25 10.65 4.55
C CYS A 51 1.23 9.75 5.25
N LYS A 52 0.60 8.81 4.54
CA LYS A 52 -0.57 8.08 5.04
C LYS A 52 -0.46 6.56 5.01
N GLN A 53 0.52 6.01 4.28
CA GLN A 53 0.62 4.57 4.04
C GLN A 53 1.93 3.96 4.57
N GLY A 54 2.81 4.77 5.15
CA GLY A 54 4.06 4.30 5.75
C GLY A 54 5.14 3.91 4.74
N PHE A 55 5.07 4.45 3.52
CA PHE A 55 6.12 4.29 2.52
C PHE A 55 7.36 5.13 2.88
N VAL A 56 8.55 4.53 2.81
CA VAL A 56 9.81 5.21 3.08
C VAL A 56 10.60 5.30 1.78
N PRO A 57 10.72 6.46 1.12
CA PRO A 57 11.34 6.58 -0.20
C PRO A 57 12.73 5.94 -0.30
N VAL A 58 13.06 5.41 -1.48
CA VAL A 58 14.37 4.77 -1.72
C VAL A 58 15.49 5.78 -1.43
N GLY A 59 16.50 5.34 -0.67
CA GLY A 59 17.61 6.17 -0.24
C GLY A 59 17.37 6.98 1.03
N VAL A 60 16.16 6.94 1.61
CA VAL A 60 15.85 7.51 2.93
C VAL A 60 15.88 6.40 3.97
N ASP A 61 16.54 6.63 5.11
CA ASP A 61 16.61 5.69 6.25
C ASP A 61 16.99 4.24 5.89
N GLY A 62 17.84 4.06 4.87
CA GLY A 62 18.26 2.74 4.40
C GLY A 62 17.21 1.97 3.59
N SER A 63 16.10 2.61 3.22
CA SER A 63 15.06 2.00 2.38
C SER A 63 15.59 1.71 0.97
N VAL A 64 15.42 0.44 0.55
CA VAL A 64 15.84 -0.05 -0.77
C VAL A 64 14.65 -0.20 -1.73
N LYS A 65 13.45 -0.50 -1.20
CA LYS A 65 12.25 -0.80 -2.00
C LYS A 65 11.09 0.17 -1.78
N GLY A 66 11.21 1.12 -0.86
CA GLY A 66 10.07 1.95 -0.48
C GLY A 66 9.25 1.33 0.64
N TRP A 67 8.54 0.25 0.31
CA TRP A 67 7.73 -0.53 1.25
C TRP A 67 8.58 -1.43 2.15
N GLN A 68 8.17 -1.54 3.42
CA GLN A 68 8.88 -2.30 4.46
C GLN A 68 8.19 -3.65 4.72
N GLU A 69 8.74 -4.73 4.19
CA GLU A 69 8.14 -6.07 4.27
C GLU A 69 7.96 -6.56 5.71
N ASP A 70 8.98 -6.38 6.55
CA ASP A 70 8.98 -6.74 7.97
C ASP A 70 7.88 -6.02 8.76
N PHE A 71 7.62 -4.75 8.44
CA PHE A 71 6.52 -3.99 9.02
C PHE A 71 5.16 -4.62 8.68
N TYR A 72 4.90 -4.93 7.40
CA TYR A 72 3.64 -5.55 6.96
C TYR A 72 3.44 -6.93 7.56
N GLU A 73 4.49 -7.76 7.63
CA GLU A 73 4.45 -9.06 8.29
C GLU A 73 4.08 -8.93 9.77
N LYS A 74 4.75 -8.02 10.49
CA LYS A 74 4.53 -7.82 11.92
C LYS A 74 3.11 -7.37 12.28
N ILE A 75 2.46 -6.59 11.42
CA ILE A 75 1.09 -6.11 11.66
C ILE A 75 0.01 -7.06 11.12
N GLY A 76 0.40 -8.19 10.54
CA GLY A 76 -0.54 -9.16 9.98
C GLY A 76 -1.10 -8.77 8.61
N LEU A 77 -0.37 -7.98 7.82
CA LEU A 77 -0.68 -7.61 6.42
C LEU A 77 0.33 -8.19 5.42
N GLY A 78 1.06 -9.24 5.79
CA GLY A 78 2.09 -9.88 4.95
C GLY A 78 1.60 -10.35 3.57
N ASP A 79 0.32 -10.62 3.40
CA ASP A 79 -0.25 -10.95 2.09
C ASP A 79 -0.18 -9.80 1.07
N LEU A 80 -0.02 -8.55 1.53
CA LEU A 80 0.15 -7.37 0.67
C LEU A 80 1.59 -7.18 0.19
N THR A 81 2.58 -7.88 0.76
CA THR A 81 3.99 -7.82 0.34
C THR A 81 4.25 -8.68 -0.89
N LYS A 82 3.39 -9.70 -1.10
CA LYS A 82 3.43 -10.62 -2.24
C LYS A 82 3.35 -9.87 -3.56
N ASP A 83 3.92 -10.47 -4.61
CA ASP A 83 3.95 -9.92 -5.96
C ASP A 83 4.48 -8.48 -6.03
N ASN A 84 5.55 -8.20 -5.27
CA ASN A 84 6.19 -6.87 -5.19
C ASN A 84 5.21 -5.75 -4.81
N PHE A 85 4.39 -5.94 -3.78
CA PHE A 85 3.45 -4.93 -3.30
C PHE A 85 2.44 -4.44 -4.36
N LYS A 86 2.11 -5.26 -5.35
CA LYS A 86 1.20 -4.88 -6.46
C LYS A 86 -0.15 -4.34 -5.99
N ARG A 87 -0.69 -4.86 -4.88
CA ARG A 87 -1.95 -4.38 -4.29
C ARG A 87 -1.83 -3.01 -3.61
N MET A 88 -0.62 -2.57 -3.28
CA MET A 88 -0.30 -1.26 -2.68
C MET A 88 0.22 -0.24 -3.69
N GLY A 89 0.40 -0.62 -4.97
CA GLY A 89 0.94 0.26 -6.01
C GLY A 89 2.32 -0.12 -6.55
N GLY A 90 2.88 -1.25 -6.10
CA GLY A 90 4.14 -1.77 -6.63
C GLY A 90 5.39 -1.22 -5.96
N VAL A 91 6.54 -1.78 -6.36
CA VAL A 91 7.88 -1.28 -6.03
C VAL A 91 8.39 -0.47 -7.22
N ASP A 92 8.91 0.71 -6.95
CA ASP A 92 9.43 1.63 -7.99
C ASP A 92 10.49 0.93 -8.86
N GLY A 93 10.29 0.98 -10.19
CA GLY A 93 11.18 0.37 -11.18
C GLY A 93 11.08 -1.16 -11.33
N VAL A 94 10.16 -1.85 -10.64
CA VAL A 94 10.02 -3.32 -10.71
C VAL A 94 8.71 -3.76 -11.39
N VAL A 95 7.61 -3.02 -11.21
CA VAL A 95 6.28 -3.35 -11.71
C VAL A 95 5.61 -2.14 -12.34
#